data_AF-A0A4Y2QUS0-F1
#
_entry.id   AF-A0A4Y2QUS0-F1
#
_cell.length_a   1.000
_cell.length_b   1.000
_cell.length_c   1.000
_cell.angle_alpha   90.00
_cell.angle_beta   90.00
_cell.angle_gamma   90.00
#
_symmetry.space_group_name_H-M   'P 1'
#
loop_
_entity.id
_entity.type
_entity.pdbx_description
1 polymer ?
#
loop_
_entity_poly.entity_id
_entity_poly.type
_entity_poly.pdbx_seq_one_letter_code
_entity_poly.pdbx_strand_id
1 'polypeptide(L)'
;ENIDSEDFPTLIERSEPGTGKSVMRKVFITPKLVAALDRCQLSMGDSVFVLEATIDALGCNIDEFPISKSSIQRIRTEKRKERAENIKIDFQNEVPDVVTLH
;
A
#
# COMPACT_ATOMS: atom_id res chain seq x y z
N GLU A 1 -14.71 17.41 12.88
CA GLU A 1 -14.70 16.16 12.10
C GLU A 1 -13.65 16.37 11.01
N ASN A 2 -12.42 15.97 11.31
CA ASN A 2 -11.24 16.29 10.51
C ASN A 2 -11.15 15.24 9.40
N ILE A 3 -11.35 15.68 8.16
CA ILE A 3 -11.12 14.87 6.97
C ILE A 3 -9.61 14.76 6.84
N ASP A 4 -9.05 13.64 7.27
CA ASP A 4 -7.68 13.28 6.94
C ASP A 4 -7.58 13.20 5.42
N SER A 5 -6.92 14.21 4.87
CA SER A 5 -6.46 14.25 3.50
C SER A 5 -5.44 13.13 3.34
N GLU A 6 -5.87 12.00 2.79
CA GLU A 6 -4.97 10.95 2.30
C GLU A 6 -4.09 11.57 1.21
N ASP A 7 -2.91 12.03 1.59
CA ASP A 7 -1.90 12.55 0.69
C ASP A 7 -1.30 11.37 -0.07
N PHE A 8 -1.89 11.04 -1.21
CA PHE A 8 -1.42 9.96 -2.05
C PHE A 8 -0.10 10.38 -2.70
N PRO A 9 1.02 9.66 -2.48
CA PRO A 9 2.24 9.96 -3.19
C PRO A 9 2.01 9.70 -4.69
N THR A 10 1.90 10.80 -5.44
CA THR A 10 1.87 10.78 -6.90
C THR A 10 3.26 10.38 -7.39
N LEU A 11 3.48 9.07 -7.57
CA LEU A 11 4.74 8.57 -8.10
C LEU A 11 4.80 8.75 -9.62
N ILE A 12 5.45 9.85 -9.98
CA ILE A 12 6.00 10.26 -11.26
C ILE A 12 6.19 9.10 -12.26
N GLU A 13 5.41 9.15 -13.33
CA GLU A 13 5.64 8.38 -14.55
C GLU A 13 6.87 8.95 -15.27
N ARG A 14 8.04 8.30 -15.11
CA ARG A 14 9.17 8.52 -16.02
C ARG A 14 9.07 7.52 -17.15
N SER A 15 8.51 7.90 -18.29
CA SER A 15 8.73 7.20 -19.56
C SER A 15 9.52 8.10 -20.52
N GLU A 16 10.73 7.67 -20.89
CA GLU A 16 11.47 8.25 -22.00
C GLU A 16 10.84 7.83 -23.33
N PRO A 17 10.82 8.69 -24.37
CA PRO A 17 10.14 8.40 -25.63
C PRO A 17 11.06 7.57 -26.54
N GLY A 18 11.00 6.25 -26.42
CA GLY A 18 11.63 5.30 -27.35
C GLY A 18 10.59 4.35 -27.93
N THR A 19 10.67 4.09 -29.24
CA THR A 19 9.76 3.31 -30.10
C THR A 19 9.62 1.80 -29.78
N GLY A 20 9.78 1.40 -28.52
CA GLY A 20 9.25 0.13 -28.03
C GLY A 20 7.75 0.27 -27.78
N LYS A 21 6.97 -0.79 -27.96
CA LYS A 21 5.57 -0.82 -27.52
C LYS A 21 5.53 -0.46 -26.03
N SER A 22 5.17 0.78 -25.72
CA SER A 22 5.00 1.25 -24.34
C SER A 22 3.74 0.57 -23.81
N VAL A 23 3.90 -0.62 -23.24
CA VAL A 23 2.87 -1.19 -22.39
C VAL A 23 2.81 -0.28 -21.17
N MET A 24 1.80 0.58 -21.16
CA MET A 24 1.45 1.45 -20.03
C MET A 24 1.22 0.56 -18.81
N ARG A 25 2.26 0.34 -18.00
CA ARG A 25 2.19 -0.50 -16.80
C ARG A 25 1.34 0.23 -15.77
N LYS A 26 0.11 -0.22 -15.57
CA LYS A 26 -0.82 0.39 -14.63
C LYS A 26 -0.35 0.13 -13.20
N VAL A 27 -0.47 1.14 -12.34
CA VAL A 27 -0.27 0.97 -10.90
C VAL A 27 -1.47 0.20 -10.34
N PHE A 28 -1.30 -1.10 -10.16
CA PHE A 28 -2.38 -1.99 -9.70
C PHE A 28 -2.45 -2.10 -8.17
N ILE A 29 -1.28 -2.18 -7.51
CA ILE A 29 -1.22 -2.33 -6.05
C ILE A 29 -1.41 -0.96 -5.40
N THR A 30 -2.60 -0.73 -4.86
CA THR A 30 -2.98 0.51 -4.15
C THR A 30 -3.05 0.29 -2.64
N PRO A 31 -2.91 1.36 -1.82
CA PRO A 31 -3.12 1.25 -0.36
C PRO A 31 -4.48 0.65 0.03
N LYS A 32 -5.55 1.02 -0.69
CA LYS A 32 -6.89 0.48 -0.48
C LYS A 32 -6.96 -1.03 -0.71
N LEU A 33 -6.32 -1.50 -1.78
CA LEU A 33 -6.23 -2.94 -2.06
C LEU A 33 -5.46 -3.67 -0.96
N VAL A 34 -4.30 -3.13 -0.56
CA VAL A 34 -3.48 -3.72 0.51
C VAL A 34 -4.22 -3.76 1.85
N ALA A 35 -5.00 -2.73 2.18
CA ALA A 35 -5.86 -2.74 3.36
C ALA A 35 -6.92 -3.86 3.31
N ALA A 36 -7.49 -4.16 2.14
CA ALA A 36 -8.40 -5.28 1.98
C ALA A 36 -7.68 -6.63 2.16
N LEU A 37 -6.48 -6.79 1.59
CA LEU A 37 -5.65 -7.99 1.78
C LEU A 37 -5.31 -8.22 3.25
N ASP A 38 -4.99 -7.15 3.99
CA ASP A 38 -4.67 -7.20 5.42
C ASP A 38 -5.88 -7.56 6.28
N ARG A 39 -7.07 -7.04 5.94
CA ARG A 39 -8.32 -7.42 6.61
C ARG A 39 -8.65 -8.90 6.40
N CYS A 40 -8.33 -9.44 5.24
CA CYS A 40 -8.47 -10.87 4.93
C CYS A 40 -7.32 -11.72 5.49
N GLN A 41 -6.36 -11.12 6.21
CA GLN A 41 -5.20 -11.80 6.80
C GLN A 41 -4.37 -12.60 5.78
N LEU A 42 -4.34 -12.15 4.52
CA LEU A 42 -3.68 -12.88 3.45
C LEU A 42 -2.15 -12.78 3.57
N SER A 43 -1.48 -13.91 3.41
CA SER A 43 -0.03 -13.93 3.27
C SER A 43 0.39 -13.22 1.99
N MET A 44 1.69 -12.93 1.85
CA MET A 44 2.22 -12.38 0.60
C MET A 44 1.99 -13.31 -0.60
N GLY A 45 2.05 -14.63 -0.39
CA GLY A 45 1.80 -15.61 -1.43
C GLY A 45 0.34 -15.66 -1.84
N ASP A 46 -0.55 -15.76 -0.86
CA ASP A 46 -2.00 -15.85 -1.11
C ASP A 46 -2.53 -14.56 -1.73
N SER A 47 -1.97 -13.42 -1.34
CA SER A 47 -2.31 -12.13 -1.96
C SER A 47 -2.01 -12.13 -3.45
N VAL A 48 -0.82 -12.59 -3.86
CA VAL A 48 -0.46 -12.67 -5.29
C VAL A 48 -1.37 -13.65 -6.00
N PHE A 49 -1.58 -14.84 -5.44
CA PHE A 49 -2.43 -15.88 -6.02
C PHE A 49 -3.87 -15.41 -6.26
N VAL A 50 -4.50 -14.79 -5.26
CA VAL A 50 -5.87 -14.27 -5.37
C VAL A 50 -5.95 -13.17 -6.42
N LEU A 51 -4.96 -12.28 -6.50
CA LEU A 51 -4.95 -11.21 -7.48
C LEU A 51 -4.77 -11.74 -8.90
N GLU A 52 -3.87 -12.69 -9.12
CA GLU A 52 -3.67 -13.36 -10.42
C GLU A 52 -4.94 -14.08 -10.86
N ALA A 53 -5.54 -14.89 -9.98
CA ALA A 53 -6.79 -15.60 -10.26
C ALA A 53 -7.95 -14.62 -10.56
N THR A 54 -7.99 -13.47 -9.89
CA THR A 54 -9.01 -12.45 -10.14
C THR A 54 -8.82 -11.81 -11.52
N ILE A 55 -7.59 -11.50 -11.92
CA ILE A 55 -7.28 -10.93 -13.24
C ILE A 55 -7.62 -11.92 -14.35
N ASP A 56 -7.26 -13.19 -14.16
CA ASP A 56 -7.57 -14.27 -15.10
C ASP A 56 -9.09 -14.44 -15.27
N ALA A 57 -9.84 -14.46 -14.15
CA ALA A 57 -11.30 -14.53 -14.18
C ALA A 57 -11.97 -13.31 -14.84
N LEU A 58 -11.32 -12.13 -14.79
CA LEU A 58 -11.77 -10.92 -15.48
C LEU A 58 -11.39 -10.91 -16.97
N GLY A 59 -10.66 -11.92 -17.47
CA GLY A 59 -10.15 -11.99 -18.84
C GLY A 59 -9.12 -10.89 -19.16
N CYS A 60 -8.50 -10.33 -18.12
CA CYS A 60 -7.52 -9.27 -18.22
C CYS A 60 -6.13 -9.86 -18.47
N ASN A 61 -5.29 -9.15 -19.21
CA ASN A 61 -3.93 -9.61 -19.46
C ASN A 61 -3.05 -9.37 -18.24
N ILE A 62 -2.46 -10.42 -17.67
CA ILE A 62 -1.62 -10.35 -16.46
C ILE A 62 -0.42 -9.42 -16.68
N ASP A 63 0.09 -9.33 -17.90
CA ASP A 63 1.22 -8.44 -18.25
C ASP A 63 0.90 -6.94 -18.10
N GLU A 64 -0.39 -6.56 -18.12
CA GLU A 64 -0.82 -5.18 -17.90
C GLU A 64 -0.80 -4.78 -16.41
N PHE A 65 -0.76 -5.76 -15.51
CA PHE A 65 -0.87 -5.57 -14.08
C PHE A 65 0.36 -6.16 -13.37
N PRO A 66 1.43 -5.37 -13.17
CA PRO A 66 2.61 -5.84 -12.46
C PRO A 66 2.29 -6.12 -10.98
N ILE A 67 1.88 -7.36 -10.68
CA ILE A 67 1.69 -7.87 -9.33
C ILE A 67 3.02 -8.44 -8.86
N SER A 68 3.66 -7.75 -7.92
CA SER A 68 4.89 -8.24 -7.30
C SER A 68 4.74 -8.28 -5.79
N LYS A 69 5.37 -9.28 -5.17
CA LYS A 69 5.46 -9.39 -3.71
C LYS A 69 6.11 -8.13 -3.11
N SER A 70 7.13 -7.57 -3.76
CA SER A 70 7.79 -6.36 -3.26
C SER A 70 6.86 -5.13 -3.25
N SER A 71 6.01 -4.96 -4.27
CA SER A 71 5.03 -3.86 -4.31
C SER A 71 4.04 -3.93 -3.15
N ILE A 72 3.50 -5.12 -2.85
CA ILE A 72 2.58 -5.34 -1.73
C ILE A 72 3.32 -5.13 -0.40
N GLN A 73 4.55 -5.63 -0.28
CA GLN A 73 5.34 -5.51 0.93
C GLN A 73 5.65 -4.05 1.25
N ARG A 74 6.04 -3.26 0.24
CA ARG A 74 6.36 -1.84 0.38
C ARG A 74 5.20 -1.07 1.00
N ILE A 75 4.00 -1.22 0.44
CA ILE A 75 2.80 -0.51 0.93
C ILE A 75 2.42 -1.00 2.33
N ARG A 76 2.55 -2.30 2.62
CA ARG A 76 2.35 -2.84 3.97
C ARG A 76 3.31 -2.23 4.98
N THR A 77 4.60 -2.11 4.65
CA THR A 77 5.60 -1.52 5.55
C THR A 77 5.36 -0.03 5.77
N GLU A 78 4.95 0.69 4.72
CA GLU A 78 4.62 2.11 4.78
C GLU A 78 3.42 2.36 5.70
N LYS A 79 2.31 1.66 5.49
CA LYS A 79 1.12 1.78 6.35
C LYS A 79 1.35 1.35 7.80
N ARG A 80 2.21 0.35 8.04
CA ARG A 80 2.60 -0.01 9.42
C ARG A 80 3.47 1.04 10.09
N LYS A 81 4.37 1.67 9.34
CA LYS A 81 5.21 2.76 9.83
C LYS A 81 4.35 3.97 10.20
N GLU A 82 3.47 4.39 9.29
CA GLU A 82 2.49 5.47 9.51
C GLU A 82 1.67 5.22 10.79
N ARG A 83 1.12 3.99 10.94
CA ARG A 83 0.36 3.63 12.14
C ARG A 83 1.20 3.69 13.42
N ALA A 84 2.46 3.26 13.37
CA ALA A 84 3.35 3.32 14.53
C ALA A 84 3.69 4.76 14.93
N GLU A 85 3.86 5.65 13.95
CA GLU A 85 4.08 7.09 14.18
C GLU A 85 2.86 7.74 14.82
N ASN A 86 1.65 7.44 14.33
CA ASN A 86 0.42 7.95 14.91
C ASN A 86 0.24 7.50 16.37
N ILE A 87 0.45 6.20 16.65
CA ILE A 87 0.38 5.66 18.02
C ILE A 87 1.41 6.34 18.93
N LYS A 88 2.63 6.60 18.44
CA LYS A 88 3.68 7.27 19.22
C LYS A 88 3.26 8.70 19.58
N ILE A 89 2.69 9.43 18.63
CA ILE A 89 2.20 10.80 18.84
C ILE A 89 1.05 10.80 19.85
N ASP A 90 0.07 9.92 19.68
CA ASP A 90 -1.07 9.80 20.59
C ASP A 90 -0.62 9.51 22.02
N PHE A 91 0.31 8.56 22.19
CA PHE A 91 0.88 8.25 23.50
C PHE A 91 1.58 9.45 24.15
N GLN A 92 2.37 10.22 23.38
CA GLN A 92 3.05 11.41 23.90
C GLN A 92 2.07 12.53 24.29
N ASN A 93 0.96 12.66 23.57
CA ASN A 93 -0.08 13.64 23.90
C ASN A 93 -0.85 13.27 25.18
N GLU A 94 -0.93 11.98 25.51
CA GLU A 94 -1.66 11.48 26.70
C GLU A 94 -0.81 11.42 27.98
N VAL A 95 0.53 11.46 27.89
CA VAL A 95 1.42 11.42 29.07
C VAL A 95 1.51 12.80 29.74
N PRO A 96 1.09 12.97 31.00
CA PRO A 96 1.33 14.21 31.75
C PRO A 96 2.84 14.39 32.00
N ASP A 97 3.33 15.63 31.84
CA ASP A 97 4.76 16.00 31.88
C ASP A 97 5.47 15.76 33.25
N VAL A 98 4.75 15.31 34.27
CA VAL A 98 5.33 14.96 35.56
C VAL A 98 4.63 13.73 36.15
N VAL A 99 5.35 12.62 36.19
CA VAL A 99 5.09 11.54 37.15
C VAL A 99 6.34 11.40 37.99
N THR A 100 6.53 12.34 38.92
CA THR A 100 7.47 12.15 40.04
C THR A 100 6.83 11.15 41.00
N LEU A 101 7.33 9.92 40.99
CA LEU A 101 7.03 8.94 42.03
C LEU A 101 7.92 9.29 43.25
N HIS A 102 7.29 9.65 44.37
CA HIS A 102 7.96 9.90 45.66
C HIS A 102 8.36 8.59 46.35
#